data_AF-A0A850CQS0-F1
#
_entry.id   AF-A0A850CQS0-F1
#
_cell.length_a   1.000
_cell.length_b   1.000
_cell.length_c   1.000
_cell.angle_alpha   90.00
_cell.angle_beta   90.00
_cell.angle_gamma   90.00
#
_symmetry.space_group_name_H-M   'P 1'
#
loop_
_entity.id
_entity.type
_entity.pdbx_description
1 polymer ?
#
loop_
_entity_poly.entity_id
_entity_poly.type
_entity_poly.pdbx_seq_one_letter_code
_entity_poly.pdbx_strand_id
1 'polypeptide(L)' 'VSNADLCFDTRREAAAAPVRLTDLETIDVAAQILARERGLGVAHVRDRMSAAAARAGLAVVRLARLVIDDRDRA' A
#
# COMPACT_ATOMS: atom_id res chain seq x y z
N VAL A 1 36.63 -15.83 16.25
CA VAL A 1 36.73 -14.73 15.25
C VAL A 1 35.93 -15.21 14.05
N SER A 2 34.75 -14.72 13.68
CA SER A 2 34.25 -13.36 13.57
C SER A 2 32.75 -13.34 13.89
N ASN A 3 32.31 -12.49 14.81
CA ASN A 3 30.90 -12.32 15.17
C ASN A 3 30.65 -10.82 15.36
N ALA A 4 30.78 -10.07 14.26
CA ALA A 4 30.88 -8.61 14.26
C ALA A 4 29.76 -7.87 13.52
N ASP A 5 28.71 -8.55 13.04
CA ASP A 5 27.73 -7.91 12.12
C ASP A 5 26.26 -7.90 12.58
N LEU A 6 25.95 -8.24 13.84
CA LEU A 6 24.55 -8.36 14.31
C LEU A 6 24.02 -7.24 15.22
N CYS A 7 24.68 -6.09 15.30
CA CYS A 7 24.09 -5.00 16.09
C CYS A 7 24.44 -3.67 15.42
N PHE A 8 23.45 -3.06 14.76
CA PHE A 8 23.30 -1.64 14.38
C PHE A 8 22.57 -1.40 13.04
N ASP A 9 21.94 -2.41 12.43
CA ASP A 9 20.93 -2.23 11.36
C ASP A 9 19.50 -2.34 11.92
N THR A 10 18.64 -1.33 12.01
CA THR A 10 18.75 0.08 11.66
C THR A 10 17.72 0.88 12.50
N ARG A 11 18.12 2.03 13.06
CA ARG A 11 17.17 3.05 13.57
C ARG A 11 16.31 3.63 12.43
N ARG A 12 16.76 3.50 11.18
CA ARG A 12 16.12 3.99 9.95
C ARG A 12 14.94 3.14 9.50
N GLU A 13 14.98 1.82 9.67
CA GLU A 13 13.85 0.92 9.35
C GLU A 13 12.74 1.02 10.40
N ALA A 14 13.10 1.21 11.67
CA ALA A 14 12.14 1.52 12.72
C ALA A 14 11.38 2.85 12.46
N ALA A 15 12.04 3.86 11.88
CA ALA A 15 11.41 5.12 11.48
C ALA A 15 10.52 4.99 10.23
N ALA A 16 10.77 4.00 9.36
CA ALA A 16 9.96 3.72 8.17
C ALA A 16 8.73 2.84 8.47
N ALA A 17 8.72 2.13 9.60
CA ALA A 17 7.63 1.25 9.99
C ALA A 17 6.26 1.96 10.11
N PRO A 18 6.14 3.16 10.70
CA PRO A 18 4.87 3.90 10.72
C PRO A 18 4.39 4.27 9.32
N VAL A 19 5.29 4.74 8.45
CA VAL A 19 4.95 5.12 7.07
C VAL A 19 4.43 3.93 6.27
N ARG A 20 5.07 2.76 6.42
CA ARG A 20 4.62 1.52 5.77
C ARG A 20 3.23 1.10 6.26
N LEU A 21 2.92 1.28 7.54
CA LEU A 21 1.60 0.95 8.10
C LEU A 21 0.52 1.88 7.53
N THR A 22 0.77 3.19 7.49
CA THR A 22 -0.17 4.16 6.89
C THR A 22 -0.39 3.91 5.40
N ASP A 23 0.65 3.53 4.66
CA ASP A 23 0.53 3.18 3.25
C ASP A 23 -0.32 1.92 3.05
N LEU A 24 -0.16 0.89 3.90
CA LEU A 24 -0.99 -0.32 3.86
C LEU A 24 -2.46 -0.02 4.17
N GLU A 25 -2.72 0.80 5.19
CA GLU A 25 -4.08 1.24 5.55
C GLU A 25 -4.74 2.01 4.40
N THR A 26 -4.00 2.92 3.76
CA THR A 26 -4.48 3.66 2.58
C THR A 26 -4.87 2.71 1.45
N ILE A 27 -4.04 1.70 1.17
CA ILE A 27 -4.33 0.68 0.16
C ILE A 27 -5.57 -0.14 0.54
N ASP A 28 -5.72 -0.49 1.81
CA ASP A 28 -6.87 -1.24 2.30
C ASP A 28 -8.19 -0.48 2.15
N VAL A 29 -8.22 0.80 2.51
CA VAL A 29 -9.40 1.65 2.35
C VAL A 29 -9.80 1.75 0.88
N ALA A 30 -8.85 2.05 -0.01
CA ALA A 30 -9.13 2.13 -1.44
C ALA A 30 -9.64 0.81 -2.02
N ALA A 31 -9.07 -0.32 -1.58
CA ALA A 31 -9.53 -1.64 -2.01
C ALA A 31 -10.97 -1.94 -1.55
N GLN A 32 -11.34 -1.54 -0.33
CA GLN A 32 -12.70 -1.69 0.18
C GLN A 32 -13.72 -0.83 -0.59
N ILE A 33 -13.36 0.41 -0.94
CA ILE A 33 -14.20 1.30 -1.76
C ILE A 33 -14.50 0.62 -3.10
N LEU A 34 -13.46 0.25 -3.85
CA LEU A 34 -13.61 -0.37 -5.16
C LEU A 34 -14.30 -1.74 -5.10
N ALA A 35 -14.04 -2.52 -4.06
CA ALA A 35 -14.72 -3.80 -3.83
C ALA A 35 -16.23 -3.61 -3.68
N ARG A 36 -16.65 -2.63 -2.86
CA ARG A 36 -18.05 -2.31 -2.65
C ARG A 36 -18.74 -1.78 -3.90
N GLU A 37 -18.08 -0.87 -4.63
CA GLU A 37 -18.63 -0.27 -5.85
C GLU A 37 -18.81 -1.28 -6.98
N ARG A 38 -17.91 -2.27 -7.08
CA ARG A 38 -17.90 -3.25 -8.18
C ARG A 38 -18.47 -4.61 -7.79
N GLY A 39 -18.89 -4.80 -6.54
CA GLY A 39 -19.35 -6.09 -6.02
C GLY A 39 -18.26 -7.17 -6.05
N LEU A 40 -17.00 -6.82 -5.84
CA LEU A 40 -15.85 -7.73 -5.89
C LEU A 40 -15.30 -8.00 -4.49
N GLY A 41 -14.54 -9.10 -4.34
CA GLY A 41 -13.81 -9.38 -3.10
C GLY A 41 -12.62 -8.45 -2.92
N VAL A 42 -12.38 -7.99 -1.68
CA VAL A 42 -11.28 -7.05 -1.34
C VAL A 42 -9.91 -7.59 -1.76
N ALA A 43 -9.63 -8.87 -1.51
CA ALA A 43 -8.37 -9.50 -1.92
C ALA A 43 -8.15 -9.43 -3.44
N HIS A 44 -9.18 -9.75 -4.23
CA HIS A 44 -9.12 -9.66 -5.69
C HIS A 44 -8.88 -8.22 -6.16
N VAL A 45 -9.49 -7.24 -5.49
CA VAL A 45 -9.27 -5.82 -5.80
C VAL A 45 -7.84 -5.39 -5.47
N ARG A 46 -7.26 -5.84 -4.35
CA ARG A 46 -5.86 -5.55 -4.00
C ARG A 46 -4.90 -6.07 -5.07
N ASP A 47 -5.09 -7.30 -5.52
CA ASP A 47 -4.28 -7.88 -6.60
C ASP A 47 -4.41 -7.07 -7.89
N ARG A 48 -5.64 -6.66 -8.22
CA ARG A 48 -5.91 -5.86 -9.42
C ARG A 48 -5.30 -4.46 -9.33
N MET A 49 -5.34 -3.82 -8.17
CA MET A 49 -4.69 -2.53 -7.91
C MET A 49 -3.18 -2.65 -8.03
N SER A 50 -2.59 -3.69 -7.44
CA SER A 50 -1.15 -3.98 -7.55
C SER A 50 -0.73 -4.17 -9.02
N ALA A 51 -1.47 -5.00 -9.76
CA ALA A 51 -1.21 -5.23 -11.18
C ALA A 51 -1.41 -3.96 -12.03
N ALA A 52 -2.41 -3.14 -11.74
CA ALA A 52 -2.65 -1.89 -12.45
C ALA A 52 -1.55 -0.86 -12.18
N ALA A 53 -1.14 -0.70 -10.92
CA ALA A 53 -0.05 0.17 -10.52
C ALA A 53 1.28 -0.24 -11.17
N ALA A 54 1.58 -1.55 -11.18
CA ALA A 54 2.76 -2.08 -11.86
C ALA A 54 2.76 -1.78 -13.37
N ARG A 55 1.64 -2.00 -14.07
CA ARG A 55 1.52 -1.66 -15.50
C ARG A 55 1.66 -0.17 -15.78
N ALA A 56 1.23 0.67 -14.86
CA ALA A 56 1.33 2.12 -14.96
C ALA A 56 2.65 2.69 -14.43
N GLY A 57 3.57 1.84 -13.95
CA GLY A 57 4.87 2.27 -13.42
C GLY A 57 4.78 3.15 -12.17
N LEU A 58 3.75 2.96 -11.34
CA LEU A 58 3.51 3.76 -10.14
C LEU A 58 3.36 2.91 -8.89
N ALA A 59 3.61 3.51 -7.72
CA ALA A 59 3.43 2.84 -6.43
C ALA A 59 1.93 2.60 -6.16
N VAL A 60 1.58 1.43 -5.61
CA VAL A 60 0.19 1.04 -5.31
C VAL A 60 -0.49 2.06 -4.39
N VAL A 61 0.23 2.60 -3.40
CA VAL A 61 -0.29 3.65 -2.51
C VAL A 61 -0.68 4.93 -3.25
N ARG A 62 0.02 5.28 -4.34
CA ARG A 62 -0.34 6.44 -5.16
C ARG A 62 -1.66 6.21 -5.89
N LEU A 63 -1.88 4.99 -6.41
CA LEU A 63 -3.17 4.61 -6.99
C LEU A 63 -4.27 4.63 -5.93
N ALA A 64 -4.00 4.11 -4.73
CA ALA A 64 -4.96 4.09 -3.64
C ALA A 64 -5.42 5.49 -3.23
N ARG A 65 -4.49 6.45 -3.11
CA ARG A 65 -4.82 7.86 -2.84
C ARG A 65 -5.71 8.45 -3.93
N LEU A 66 -5.38 8.21 -5.20
CA LEU A 66 -6.20 8.69 -6.32
C LEU A 66 -7.65 8.18 -6.27
N VAL A 67 -7.84 6.91 -5.91
CA VAL A 67 -9.18 6.30 -5.77
C VAL A 67 -9.96 6.96 -4.64
N ILE A 68 -9.33 7.20 -3.50
CA ILE A 68 -9.96 7.88 -2.35
C ILE A 68 -10.33 9.32 -2.74
N ASP A 69 -9.39 10.05 -3.34
CA ASP A 69 -9.61 11.43 -3.79
C ASP A 69 -10.72 11.56 -4.84
N ASP A 70 -10.84 10.59 -5.75
CA ASP A 70 -11.91 10.54 -6.76
C ASP A 70 -13.28 10.31 -6.11
N ARG A 71 -13.34 9.42 -5.11
CA ARG A 71 -14.57 9.15 -4.35
C ARG A 71 -15.05 10.36 -3.55
N ASP A 72 -14.13 11.10 -2.94
CA ASP A 72 -14.47 12.29 -2.14
C ASP A 72 -15.00 13.45 -3.00
N ARG A 73 -14.74 13.42 -4.32
CA ARG A 73 -15.23 14.42 -5.27
C ARG A 73 -16.58 14.05 -5.92
N ALA A 74 -17.03 12.80 -5.77
CA ALA A 74 -18.21 12.22 -6.43
C ALA A 74 -19.44 12.14 -5.50
#